data_AF-A0A6I2GQD1-F1
#
_entry.id   AF-A0A6I2GQD1-F1
#
_cell.length_a   1.000
_cell.length_b   1.000
_cell.length_c   1.000
_cell.angle_alpha   90.00
_cell.angle_beta   90.00
_cell.angle_gamma   90.00
#
_symmetry.space_group_name_H-M   'P 1'
#
loop_
_entity.id
_entity.type
_entity.pdbx_description
1 polymer ?
#
loop_
_entity_poly.entity_id
_entity_poly.type
_entity_poly.pdbx_seq_one_letter_code
_entity_poly.pdbx_strand_id
1 'polypeptide(L)'
;MTQHTLSDAHRRALLQAIAEAHARVEQAYPEGASPALSQGWVDRRRVLLVDLALHLAEEAVRGEALEVRTLVEKLYQVLEVARVLAPGHHVDRAADAVLEGLSEGAPEGELD
;
A
#
# COMPACT_ATOMS: atom_id res chain seq x y z
N MET A 1 -20.18 17.08 -18.06
CA MET A 1 -19.85 16.44 -16.77
C MET A 1 -18.73 17.24 -16.14
N THR A 2 -18.96 17.90 -15.02
CA THR A 2 -17.91 18.64 -14.30
C THR A 2 -17.02 17.62 -13.61
N GLN A 3 -15.77 17.47 -14.07
CA GLN A 3 -14.78 16.71 -13.31
C GLN A 3 -14.51 17.46 -12.01
N HIS A 4 -14.91 16.87 -10.88
CA HIS A 4 -14.50 17.35 -9.58
C HIS A 4 -13.08 16.86 -9.32
N THR A 5 -12.09 17.70 -9.62
CA THR A 5 -10.70 17.50 -9.20
C THR A 5 -10.59 17.63 -7.68
N LEU A 6 -9.69 16.86 -7.06
CA LEU A 6 -9.37 16.98 -5.64
C LEU A 6 -8.78 18.37 -5.35
N SER A 7 -9.48 19.19 -4.56
CA SER A 7 -8.98 20.52 -4.18
C SER A 7 -7.81 20.43 -3.21
N ASP A 8 -6.94 21.44 -3.18
CA ASP A 8 -5.81 21.47 -2.26
C ASP A 8 -6.22 21.42 -0.79
N ALA A 9 -7.39 22.00 -0.45
CA ALA A 9 -7.94 21.94 0.90
C ALA A 9 -8.32 20.51 1.29
N HIS A 10 -9.01 19.78 0.40
CA HIS A 10 -9.33 18.37 0.63
C HIS A 10 -8.08 17.49 0.64
N ARG A 11 -7.10 17.77 -0.24
CA ARG A 11 -5.81 17.07 -0.26
C ARG A 11 -5.08 17.20 1.08
N ARG A 12 -4.94 18.42 1.60
CA ARG A 12 -4.31 18.66 2.91
C ARG A 12 -5.04 17.97 4.04
N ALA A 13 -6.38 17.99 4.03
CA ALA A 13 -7.18 17.31 5.04
C ALA A 13 -6.96 15.78 5.02
N LEU A 14 -6.87 15.17 3.83
CA LEU A 14 -6.54 13.75 3.68
C LEU A 14 -5.13 13.44 4.19
N LEU A 15 -4.12 14.23 3.78
CA LEU A 15 -2.74 14.04 4.24
C LEU A 15 -2.62 14.17 5.76
N GLN A 16 -3.32 15.13 6.36
CA GLN A 16 -3.37 15.27 7.82
C GLN A 16 -3.99 14.03 8.48
N ALA A 17 -5.12 13.55 7.97
CA ALA A 17 -5.77 12.36 8.52
C ALA A 17 -4.89 11.10 8.39
N ILE A 18 -4.17 10.95 7.28
CA ILE A 18 -3.22 9.86 7.06
C ILE A 18 -2.06 9.95 8.07
N ALA A 19 -1.49 11.13 8.26
CA ALA A 19 -0.42 11.35 9.23
C ALA A 19 -0.86 11.06 10.68
N GLU A 20 -2.06 11.49 11.06
CA GLU A 20 -2.64 11.20 12.37
C GLU A 20 -2.88 9.69 12.57
N ALA A 21 -3.36 8.99 11.54
CA ALA A 21 -3.54 7.55 11.57
C ALA A 21 -2.19 6.81 11.68
N HIS A 22 -1.19 7.23 10.91
CA HIS A 22 0.16 6.67 10.93
C HIS A 22 0.79 6.76 12.32
N ALA A 23 0.71 7.94 12.96
CA ALA A 23 1.20 8.12 14.33
C ALA A 23 0.55 7.17 15.34
N ARG A 24 -0.74 6.83 15.16
CA ARG A 24 -1.43 5.84 16.02
C ARG A 24 -0.99 4.42 15.73
N VAL A 25 -0.71 4.10 14.47
CA VAL A 25 -0.18 2.78 14.06
C VAL A 25 1.21 2.55 14.64
N GLU A 26 2.09 3.55 14.62
CA GLU A 26 3.42 3.50 15.23
C GLU A 26 3.35 3.15 16.73
N GLN A 27 2.40 3.76 17.45
CA GLN A 27 2.16 3.51 18.87
C GLN A 27 1.52 2.14 19.16
N ALA A 28 0.90 1.52 18.16
CA ALA A 28 0.20 0.25 18.30
C ALA A 28 1.08 -0.98 18.03
N TYR A 29 2.33 -0.79 17.57
CA TYR A 29 3.24 -1.91 17.35
C TYR A 29 3.51 -2.65 18.67
N PRO A 30 3.31 -3.98 18.72
CA PRO A 30 3.61 -4.76 19.92
C PRO A 30 5.07 -4.58 20.35
N GLU A 31 5.31 -4.49 21.66
CA GLU A 31 6.66 -4.45 22.22
C GLU A 31 7.28 -5.86 22.31
N GLY A 32 8.62 -5.92 22.24
CA GLY A 32 9.37 -7.17 22.43
C GLY A 32 9.34 -8.13 21.24
N ALA A 33 10.04 -9.26 21.41
CA ALA A 33 10.11 -10.31 20.41
C ALA A 33 8.80 -11.11 20.37
N SER A 34 8.26 -11.33 19.18
CA SER A 34 7.09 -12.19 18.97
C SER A 34 7.49 -13.37 18.11
N PRO A 35 7.55 -14.60 18.66
CA PRO A 35 7.87 -15.80 17.88
C PRO A 35 6.92 -15.94 16.69
N ALA A 36 7.43 -16.48 15.57
CA ALA A 36 6.60 -16.70 14.39
C ALA A 36 5.33 -17.49 14.74
N LEU A 37 4.20 -17.13 14.13
CA LEU A 37 2.87 -17.71 14.35
C LEU A 37 2.26 -17.49 15.74
N SER A 38 2.97 -16.83 16.67
CA SER A 38 2.36 -16.36 17.92
C SER A 38 1.32 -15.25 17.67
N GLN A 39 0.41 -15.05 18.62
CA GLN A 39 -0.59 -13.98 18.52
C GLN A 39 0.07 -12.60 18.36
N GLY A 40 1.12 -12.31 19.13
CA GLY A 40 1.87 -11.05 19.00
C GLY A 40 2.55 -10.86 17.64
N TRP A 41 2.95 -11.96 16.99
CA TRP A 41 3.48 -11.91 15.63
C TRP A 41 2.38 -11.63 14.60
N VAL A 42 1.20 -12.25 14.74
CA VAL A 42 0.04 -11.96 13.88
C VAL A 42 -0.38 -10.50 14.03
N ASP A 43 -0.47 -10.00 15.26
CA ASP A 43 -0.86 -8.61 15.52
C ASP A 43 0.18 -7.63 14.95
N ARG A 44 1.48 -7.92 15.06
CA ARG A 44 2.52 -7.15 14.38
C ARG A 44 2.33 -7.12 12.86
N ARG A 45 1.91 -8.22 12.23
CA ARG A 45 1.62 -8.26 10.78
C ARG A 45 0.38 -7.46 10.41
N ARG A 46 -0.66 -7.44 11.26
CA ARG A 46 -1.84 -6.60 11.07
C ARG A 46 -1.50 -5.12 11.13
N VAL A 47 -0.74 -4.70 12.14
CA VAL A 47 -0.28 -3.31 12.29
C VAL A 47 0.58 -2.91 11.09
N LEU A 48 1.54 -3.75 10.68
CA LEU A 48 2.36 -3.53 9.49
C LEU A 48 1.54 -3.40 8.20
N LEU A 49 0.49 -4.21 8.03
CA LEU A 49 -0.37 -4.12 6.85
C LEU A 49 -1.07 -2.76 6.78
N VAL A 50 -1.59 -2.27 7.91
CA VAL A 50 -2.23 -0.95 7.99
C VAL A 50 -1.21 0.15 7.70
N ASP A 51 0.00 0.04 8.25
CA ASP A 51 1.10 0.99 8.06
C ASP A 51 1.49 1.15 6.58
N LEU A 52 1.69 0.03 5.88
CA LEU A 52 2.01 0.02 4.44
C LEU A 52 0.85 0.58 3.60
N ALA A 53 -0.40 0.30 3.98
CA ALA A 53 -1.57 0.86 3.31
C ALA A 53 -1.67 2.39 3.48
N LEU A 54 -1.30 2.93 4.65
CA LEU A 54 -1.25 4.37 4.88
C LEU A 54 -0.15 5.04 4.05
N HIS A 55 1.03 4.42 3.94
CA HIS A 55 2.10 4.91 3.06
C HIS A 55 1.68 4.94 1.58
N LEU A 56 0.92 3.93 1.13
CA LEU A 56 0.36 3.90 -0.22
C LEU A 56 -0.70 5.00 -0.41
N ALA A 57 -1.57 5.20 0.59
CA ALA A 57 -2.59 6.25 0.56
C ALA A 57 -1.95 7.66 0.52
N GLU A 58 -0.90 7.89 1.29
CA GLU A 58 -0.17 9.16 1.28
C GLU A 58 0.39 9.45 -0.11
N GLU A 59 1.06 8.47 -0.71
CA GLU A 59 1.66 8.59 -2.04
C GLU A 59 0.60 8.90 -3.11
N ALA A 60 -0.55 8.23 -3.06
CA ALA A 60 -1.66 8.47 -3.98
C ALA A 60 -2.26 9.88 -3.84
N VAL A 61 -2.17 10.50 -2.65
CA VAL A 61 -2.79 11.79 -2.34
C VAL A 61 -1.81 12.97 -2.46
N ARG A 62 -0.49 12.76 -2.39
CA ARG A 62 0.51 13.85 -2.37
C ARG A 62 0.43 14.79 -3.58
N GLY A 63 -0.13 14.33 -4.70
CA GLY A 63 -0.52 15.16 -5.85
C GLY A 63 0.59 15.39 -6.88
N GLU A 64 1.74 14.76 -6.67
CA GLU A 64 2.80 14.63 -7.65
C GLU A 64 2.47 13.53 -8.65
N ALA A 65 3.14 13.52 -9.80
CA ALA A 65 3.03 12.40 -10.73
C ALA A 65 3.49 11.13 -10.01
N LEU A 66 2.57 10.21 -9.77
CA LEU A 66 2.83 8.96 -9.09
C LEU A 66 3.73 8.10 -9.97
N GLU A 67 4.96 7.88 -9.53
CA GLU A 67 5.92 7.06 -10.27
C GLU A 67 5.44 5.59 -10.24
N VAL A 68 5.24 5.00 -11.41
CA VAL A 68 4.57 3.70 -11.56
C VAL A 68 5.30 2.60 -10.79
N ARG A 69 6.64 2.58 -10.83
CA ARG A 69 7.42 1.61 -10.06
C ARG A 69 7.26 1.79 -8.56
N THR A 70 7.28 3.02 -8.06
CA THR A 70 7.03 3.33 -6.65
C THR A 70 5.65 2.84 -6.20
N LEU A 71 4.61 3.03 -7.04
CA LEU A 71 3.26 2.52 -6.76
C LEU A 71 3.25 0.99 -6.70
N VAL A 72 3.85 0.34 -7.70
CA VAL A 72 3.92 -1.13 -7.77
C VAL A 72 4.67 -1.70 -6.58
N GLU A 73 5.83 -1.14 -6.22
CA GLU A 73 6.63 -1.59 -5.09
C GLU A 73 5.86 -1.49 -3.76
N LYS A 74 5.14 -0.38 -3.53
CA LYS A 74 4.29 -0.21 -2.34
C LYS A 74 3.14 -1.21 -2.33
N LEU A 75 2.47 -1.41 -3.46
CA LEU A 75 1.37 -2.38 -3.58
C LEU A 75 1.86 -3.82 -3.36
N TYR A 76 3.02 -4.17 -3.92
CA TYR A 76 3.67 -5.46 -3.69
C TYR A 76 3.94 -5.70 -2.20
N GLN A 77 4.50 -4.71 -1.49
CA GLN A 77 4.74 -4.81 -0.04
C GLN A 77 3.45 -5.04 0.76
N VAL A 78 2.36 -4.35 0.41
CA VAL A 78 1.04 -4.57 1.02
C VAL A 78 0.58 -6.02 0.83
N LEU A 79 0.69 -6.56 -0.39
CA LEU A 79 0.29 -7.93 -0.72
C LEU A 79 1.17 -8.98 -0.04
N GLU A 80 2.47 -8.74 0.05
CA GLU A 80 3.44 -9.60 0.74
C GLU A 80 3.19 -9.74 2.25
N VAL A 81 2.64 -8.70 2.89
CA VAL A 81 2.20 -8.80 4.28
C VAL A 81 0.81 -9.43 4.37
N ALA A 82 -0.10 -9.11 3.45
CA ALA A 82 -1.45 -9.66 3.42
C ALA A 82 -1.48 -11.18 3.24
N ARG A 83 -0.58 -11.75 2.41
CA ARG A 83 -0.50 -13.22 2.23
C ARG A 83 -0.22 -13.97 3.53
N VAL A 84 0.53 -13.35 4.44
CA VAL A 84 0.85 -13.93 5.76
C VAL A 84 -0.39 -14.02 6.65
N LEU A 85 -1.31 -13.07 6.49
CA LEU A 85 -2.56 -12.97 7.26
C LEU A 85 -3.72 -13.79 6.66
N ALA A 86 -3.60 -14.22 5.40
CA ALA A 86 -4.62 -14.98 4.68
C ALA A 86 -4.09 -16.37 4.25
N PRO A 87 -3.70 -17.24 5.19
CA PRO A 87 -3.22 -18.57 4.85
C PRO A 87 -4.29 -19.36 4.09
N GLY A 88 -3.88 -20.05 3.02
CA GLY A 88 -4.80 -20.83 2.17
C GLY A 88 -5.41 -20.05 0.99
N HIS A 89 -5.08 -18.76 0.85
CA HIS A 89 -5.45 -17.96 -0.31
C HIS A 89 -4.23 -17.63 -1.18
N HIS A 90 -4.45 -17.47 -2.49
CA HIS A 90 -3.41 -17.18 -3.47
C HIS A 90 -3.10 -15.67 -3.59
N VAL A 91 -2.78 -15.02 -2.48
CA VAL A 91 -2.40 -13.59 -2.45
C VAL A 91 -1.00 -13.39 -3.06
N ASP A 92 -0.14 -14.40 -2.99
CA ASP A 92 1.15 -14.48 -3.68
C ASP A 92 1.01 -14.23 -5.18
N ARG A 93 0.05 -14.86 -5.85
CA ARG A 93 -0.19 -14.66 -7.29
C ARG A 93 -0.56 -13.22 -7.64
N ALA A 94 -1.27 -12.52 -6.75
CA ALA A 94 -1.58 -11.12 -6.95
C ALA A 94 -0.35 -10.23 -6.79
N ALA A 95 0.55 -10.57 -5.86
CA ALA A 95 1.82 -9.87 -5.67
C ALA A 95 2.71 -10.03 -6.91
N ASP A 96 2.83 -11.25 -7.44
CA ASP A 96 3.59 -11.54 -8.66
C ASP A 96 3.03 -10.77 -9.85
N ALA A 97 1.70 -10.81 -10.07
CA ALA A 97 1.05 -10.09 -11.17
C ALA A 97 1.27 -8.56 -11.11
N VAL A 98 1.35 -8.00 -9.90
CA VAL A 98 1.65 -6.56 -9.71
C VAL A 98 3.09 -6.24 -10.14
N LEU A 99 4.06 -7.12 -9.86
CA LEU A 99 5.44 -6.95 -10.35
C LEU A 99 5.56 -7.17 -11.86
N GLU A 100 4.84 -8.14 -12.41
CA GLU A 100 4.78 -8.38 -13.87
C GLU A 100 4.29 -7.14 -14.61
N GLY A 101 3.41 -6.34 -14.01
CA GLY A 101 2.98 -5.05 -14.56
C GLY A 101 4.09 -4.02 -14.80
N LEU A 102 5.29 -4.20 -14.24
CA LEU A 102 6.48 -3.40 -14.55
C LEU A 102 7.27 -3.89 -15.77
N SER A 103 7.05 -5.13 -16.19
CA SER A 103 7.70 -5.72 -17.35
C SER A 103 6.92 -5.32 -18.61
N GLU A 104 7.27 -4.16 -19.17
CA GLU A 104 6.86 -3.61 -20.47
C GLU A 104 5.49 -4.03 -21.02
N GLY A 105 4.53 -3.10 -20.97
CA GLY A 105 3.64 -2.95 -22.12
C GLY A 105 4.51 -2.54 -23.30
N ALA A 106 4.69 -3.43 -24.28
CA ALA A 106 5.12 -3.00 -25.60
C ALA A 106 4.22 -1.82 -26.02
N PRO A 107 4.74 -0.75 -26.65
CA PRO A 107 3.88 0.30 -27.17
C PRO A 107 2.84 -0.38 -28.06
N GLU A 108 1.55 -0.25 -27.69
CA GLU A 108 0.47 -0.58 -28.61
C GLU A 108 0.77 0.18 -29.89
N GLY A 109 0.99 -0.58 -30.96
CA GLY A 109 1.63 -0.09 -32.17
C GLY A 109 1.03 1.21 -32.67
N GLU A 110 1.89 2.03 -33.26
CA GLU A 110 1.50 2.92 -34.35
C GLU A 110 0.63 2.11 -35.32
N LEU A 111 -0.68 2.37 -35.29
CA LEU A 111 -1.57 1.97 -36.36
C LEU A 111 -1.46 3.07 -37.43
N ASP A 112 -0.80 2.72 -38.53
CA ASP A 112 -0.81 3.43 -39.81
C ASP A 112 -2.23 3.84 -40.26
#